data_AF-A0A2E1AC48-F1
#
_entry.id   AF-A0A2E1AC48-F1
#
_cell.length_a   1.000
_cell.length_b   1.000
_cell.length_c   1.000
_cell.angle_alpha   90.00
_cell.angle_beta   90.00
_cell.angle_gamma   90.00
#
_symmetry.space_group_name_H-M   'P 1'
#
loop_
_entity.id
_entity.type
_entity.pdbx_description
1 polymer ?
#
loop_
_entity_poly.entity_id
_entity_poly.type
_entity_poly.pdbx_seq_one_letter_code
_entity_poly.pdbx_strand_id
1 'polypeptide(L)'
;MIEPPIRPDDTQPTVAVRQTRRAIWPLLLILISLGTLGLTAVWWATGHTEPPSVATINPMAIEIDDAGQRTTVYTTAQTIGDLLNEADIQLEPDDAISDPLDAPLRPGRVIYINRAREIDLTVDGEHQVIRSALTNPYDVLQQAGVSLSDIDRVWLDGTETEPGNVLLWPVPVLDIEIKHAVSITVVDNEETRTLETTTDTIGEALFEADITLYLTDIVMPGLTEPVSDGLTVTIDRADPITIAVDGTEIETRVQGTTVSEALAEAGIGLIGLDYTQPEESATTEPGMRIEIVRVTEERVTSTEPIPYETVYMADAVMALDTREGRQAGQNGVREIYTRVRYENGVEVSRSEDGSAVVQEPVNEVVAYGTNIVLYTIDTPEGPREYWRTFRVYATSYHPAALGGDDVTAIGMKLQKGVIGANPNIIPYRTNVYVPGYGTGVIADTGGARSSPYWIDLGYSDEDWVSWSRYVDVYLLTPVPADIDYLLPTWRPLRGH
;
A
#
# COMPACT_ATOMS: atom_id res chain seq x y z
N MET A 1 -5.25 21.34 32.73
CA MET A 1 -4.45 22.57 32.88
C MET A 1 -4.74 23.39 31.63
N ILE A 2 -5.75 24.28 31.57
CA ILE A 2 -6.02 25.51 32.36
C ILE A 2 -4.74 26.38 32.36
N GLU A 3 -4.60 27.55 31.72
CA GLU A 3 -5.47 28.50 31.00
C GLU A 3 -4.55 29.47 30.17
N PRO A 4 -4.99 30.06 29.05
CA PRO A 4 -4.54 31.37 28.56
C PRO A 4 -5.42 32.48 29.20
N PRO A 5 -5.11 33.80 29.18
CA PRO A 5 -5.14 34.65 27.97
C PRO A 5 -4.18 35.88 28.02
N ILE A 6 -4.07 36.68 26.95
CA ILE A 6 -4.35 38.16 26.88
C ILE A 6 -4.38 38.61 25.40
N ARG A 7 -5.51 39.16 24.95
CA ARG A 7 -5.70 40.30 24.04
C ARG A 7 -6.66 41.27 24.77
N PRO A 8 -6.89 42.54 24.36
CA PRO A 8 -6.36 43.29 23.21
C PRO A 8 -5.74 44.65 23.63
N ASP A 9 -5.08 45.35 22.70
CA ASP A 9 -5.06 46.81 22.81
C ASP A 9 -5.39 47.43 21.44
N ASP A 10 -6.43 48.26 21.51
CA ASP A 10 -7.01 49.05 20.45
C ASP A 10 -6.21 50.33 20.30
N THR A 11 -5.66 50.60 19.11
CA THR A 11 -5.48 52.01 18.69
C THR A 11 -5.88 52.15 17.24
N GLN A 12 -7.14 52.58 17.05
CA GLN A 12 -7.61 53.23 15.84
C GLN A 12 -6.80 54.51 15.58
N PRO A 13 -6.52 54.87 14.31
CA PRO A 13 -6.27 56.25 13.94
C PRO A 13 -7.61 56.94 13.63
N THR A 14 -7.97 57.93 14.44
CA THR A 14 -9.10 58.84 14.15
C THR A 14 -8.74 59.86 13.07
N VAL A 15 -9.64 59.92 12.10
CA VAL A 15 -9.83 60.94 11.06
C VAL A 15 -9.82 62.36 11.63
N ALA A 16 -9.06 63.26 11.00
CA ALA A 16 -9.33 64.70 11.04
C ALA A 16 -9.08 65.34 9.67
N VAL A 17 -10.19 65.56 8.99
CA VAL A 17 -10.44 66.44 7.86
C VAL A 17 -9.68 67.78 7.98
N ARG A 18 -8.99 68.21 6.92
CA ARG A 18 -8.75 69.64 6.69
C ARG A 18 -8.85 69.99 5.21
N GLN A 19 -10.04 70.44 4.84
CA GLN A 19 -10.34 71.09 3.57
C GLN A 19 -9.63 72.46 3.46
N THR A 20 -9.05 72.68 2.28
CA THR A 20 -9.09 73.90 1.44
C THR A 20 -9.07 75.29 2.10
N ARG A 21 -8.16 76.17 1.65
CA ARG A 21 -8.44 77.23 0.64
C ARG A 21 -7.29 78.23 0.54
N ARG A 22 -6.97 78.57 -0.71
CA ARG A 22 -6.19 79.74 -1.13
C ARG A 22 -6.88 81.05 -0.73
N ALA A 23 -6.02 82.06 -0.63
CA ALA A 23 -6.26 83.48 -0.39
C ALA A 23 -7.55 84.07 -0.97
N ILE A 24 -8.20 84.90 -0.16
CA ILE A 24 -9.10 85.98 -0.60
C ILE A 24 -8.67 87.23 0.16
N TRP A 25 -8.10 88.22 -0.54
CA TRP A 25 -8.07 89.61 -0.12
C TRP A 25 -9.22 90.34 -0.84
N PRO A 26 -10.06 91.13 -0.14
CA PRO A 26 -11.14 91.86 -0.77
C PRO A 26 -10.71 93.28 -1.20
N LEU A 27 -11.26 93.72 -2.32
CA LEU A 27 -11.38 95.12 -2.72
C LEU A 27 -12.16 95.91 -1.67
N LEU A 28 -11.70 97.13 -1.36
CA LEU A 28 -12.52 98.17 -0.72
C LEU A 28 -12.28 99.50 -1.44
N LEU A 29 -13.33 99.97 -2.11
CA LEU A 29 -13.52 101.31 -2.67
C LEU A 29 -13.64 102.36 -1.56
N ILE A 30 -13.14 103.58 -1.80
CA ILE A 30 -13.63 104.92 -1.38
C ILE A 30 -12.68 105.95 -2.02
N LEU A 31 -13.08 106.69 -3.07
CA LEU A 31 -13.74 108.01 -3.10
C LEU A 31 -12.84 109.22 -2.73
N ILE A 32 -13.07 110.33 -3.47
CA ILE A 32 -12.79 111.76 -3.17
C ILE A 32 -11.70 112.47 -4.02
N SER A 33 -12.17 113.09 -5.12
CA SER A 33 -12.19 114.54 -5.45
C SER A 33 -10.93 115.42 -5.63
N LEU A 34 -11.10 116.34 -6.59
CA LEU A 34 -10.57 117.72 -6.75
C LEU A 34 -9.13 117.93 -7.24
N GLY A 35 -9.01 118.71 -8.33
CA GLY A 35 -7.76 119.32 -8.77
C GLY A 35 -7.86 120.02 -10.12
N THR A 36 -8.24 121.29 -10.09
CA THR A 36 -8.45 122.20 -11.22
C THR A 36 -7.17 122.72 -11.91
N LEU A 37 -7.38 123.27 -13.12
CA LEU A 37 -6.68 124.38 -13.80
C LEU A 37 -5.36 124.11 -14.56
N GLY A 38 -5.39 124.47 -15.84
CA GLY A 38 -4.19 124.57 -16.69
C GLY A 38 -4.50 124.88 -18.16
N LEU A 39 -5.13 126.02 -18.43
CA LEU A 39 -5.19 126.64 -19.75
C LEU A 39 -3.78 126.89 -20.27
N THR A 40 -3.48 126.44 -21.50
CA THR A 40 -2.84 127.30 -22.53
C THR A 40 -3.07 126.70 -23.91
N ALA A 41 -3.77 127.44 -24.75
CA ALA A 41 -3.79 127.26 -26.19
C ALA A 41 -2.49 127.84 -26.77
N VAL A 42 -1.84 127.10 -27.67
CA VAL A 42 -0.96 127.67 -28.68
C VAL A 42 -1.33 127.03 -30.01
N TRP A 43 -1.82 127.89 -30.90
CA TRP A 43 -2.20 127.60 -32.27
C TRP A 43 -1.06 128.13 -33.16
N TRP A 44 -0.47 127.30 -34.03
CA TRP A 44 0.16 127.77 -35.27
C TRP A 44 -0.02 126.75 -36.38
N ALA A 45 -0.46 127.25 -37.51
CA ALA A 45 -0.87 126.53 -38.71
C ALA A 45 0.31 126.02 -39.53
N THR A 46 0.14 124.90 -40.23
CA THR A 46 0.00 124.82 -41.70
C THR A 46 0.15 123.36 -42.18
N GLY A 47 -0.66 122.97 -43.17
CA GLY A 47 -0.27 121.94 -44.15
C GLY A 47 -0.83 120.52 -43.97
N HIS A 48 -1.86 120.25 -44.79
CA HIS A 48 -2.03 119.01 -45.57
C HIS A 48 -2.67 117.74 -44.98
N THR A 49 -3.50 117.16 -45.86
CA THR A 49 -4.07 115.81 -45.93
C THR A 49 -5.15 115.43 -44.91
N GLU A 50 -6.35 115.15 -45.45
CA GLU A 50 -7.38 114.38 -44.75
C GLU A 50 -6.77 113.09 -44.21
N PRO A 51 -6.94 112.77 -42.91
CA PRO A 51 -6.52 111.47 -42.40
C PRO A 51 -7.36 110.40 -43.10
N PRO A 52 -6.76 109.27 -43.54
CA PRO A 52 -7.56 108.14 -43.99
C PRO A 52 -8.52 107.76 -42.85
N SER A 53 -9.77 107.44 -43.20
CA SER A 53 -10.72 106.86 -42.27
C SER A 53 -10.05 105.71 -41.52
N VAL A 54 -9.76 105.89 -40.24
CA VAL A 54 -9.34 104.79 -39.38
C VAL A 54 -10.53 103.87 -39.29
N ALA A 55 -10.49 102.75 -40.02
CA ALA A 55 -11.43 101.67 -39.82
C ALA A 55 -11.41 101.35 -38.33
N THR A 56 -12.52 101.60 -37.64
CA THR A 56 -12.64 101.26 -36.22
C THR A 56 -12.69 99.74 -36.17
N ILE A 57 -11.55 99.10 -35.92
CA ILE A 57 -11.46 97.66 -35.74
C ILE A 57 -12.12 97.39 -34.39
N ASN A 58 -13.38 96.96 -34.41
CA ASN A 58 -14.04 96.55 -33.18
C ASN A 58 -13.36 95.27 -32.68
N PRO A 59 -12.92 95.22 -31.42
CA PRO A 59 -12.29 94.03 -30.87
C PRO A 59 -13.29 92.86 -30.89
N MET A 60 -12.82 91.70 -31.32
CA MET A 60 -13.58 90.46 -31.33
C MET A 60 -13.43 89.78 -29.97
N ALA A 61 -14.52 89.25 -29.42
CA ALA A 61 -14.48 88.39 -28.24
C ALA A 61 -14.24 86.94 -28.66
N ILE A 62 -13.13 86.37 -28.21
CA ILE A 62 -12.76 84.97 -28.44
C ILE A 62 -12.68 84.26 -27.09
N GLU A 63 -13.30 83.09 -26.99
CA GLU A 63 -13.19 82.23 -25.81
C GLU A 63 -12.02 81.28 -25.99
N ILE A 64 -11.12 81.22 -25.01
CA ILE A 64 -10.02 80.28 -24.96
C ILE A 64 -10.28 79.36 -23.76
N ASP A 65 -10.34 78.07 -24.01
CA ASP A 65 -10.39 77.03 -22.99
C ASP A 65 -8.99 76.41 -22.88
N ASP A 66 -8.23 76.83 -21.86
CA ASP A 66 -6.89 76.33 -21.59
C ASP A 66 -6.93 75.29 -20.47
N ALA A 67 -6.83 74.01 -20.82
CA ALA A 67 -6.93 72.88 -19.90
C ALA A 67 -8.17 72.92 -18.98
N GLY A 68 -9.34 73.31 -19.52
CA GLY A 68 -10.59 73.43 -18.77
C GLY A 68 -10.82 74.82 -18.16
N GLN A 69 -9.83 75.72 -18.21
CA GLN A 69 -9.97 77.09 -17.75
C GLN A 69 -10.39 78.01 -18.89
N ARG A 70 -11.67 78.40 -18.88
CA ARG A 70 -12.23 79.31 -19.88
C ARG A 70 -11.95 80.77 -19.56
N THR A 71 -11.41 81.48 -20.54
CA THR A 71 -11.18 82.92 -20.51
C THR A 71 -11.71 83.56 -21.78
N THR A 72 -12.17 84.81 -21.70
CA THR A 72 -12.58 85.59 -22.88
C THR A 72 -11.56 86.69 -23.13
N VAL A 73 -10.97 86.69 -24.31
CA VAL A 73 -10.00 87.69 -24.76
C VAL A 73 -10.66 88.57 -25.82
N TYR A 74 -10.56 89.89 -25.63
CA TYR A 74 -11.01 90.88 -26.60
C TYR A 74 -9.82 91.32 -27.43
N THR A 75 -9.75 90.94 -28.70
CA THR A 75 -8.56 91.09 -29.53
C THR A 75 -8.87 91.73 -30.88
N THR A 76 -7.88 92.38 -31.49
CA THR A 76 -7.88 92.76 -32.91
C THR A 76 -6.99 91.88 -33.79
N ALA A 77 -6.41 90.82 -33.21
CA ALA A 77 -5.61 89.82 -33.91
C ALA A 77 -6.38 89.21 -35.08
N GLN A 78 -5.66 88.79 -36.12
CA GLN A 78 -6.24 88.15 -37.29
C GLN A 78 -6.14 86.63 -37.23
N THR A 79 -5.13 86.10 -36.52
CA THR A 79 -4.82 84.67 -36.44
C THR A 79 -4.85 84.17 -34.99
N ILE A 80 -4.98 82.85 -34.81
CA ILE A 80 -4.90 82.21 -33.50
C ILE A 80 -3.55 82.44 -32.84
N GLY A 81 -2.44 82.33 -33.58
CA GLY A 81 -1.09 82.55 -33.06
C GLY A 81 -0.89 83.97 -32.51
N ASP A 82 -1.39 84.98 -33.22
CA ASP A 82 -1.34 86.37 -32.76
C ASP A 82 -2.18 86.58 -31.48
N LEU A 83 -3.35 85.95 -31.40
CA LEU A 83 -4.20 85.98 -30.21
C LEU A 83 -3.52 85.32 -29.00
N LEU A 84 -2.89 84.16 -29.17
CA LEU A 84 -2.18 83.49 -28.07
C LEU A 84 -1.00 84.32 -27.56
N ASN A 85 -0.25 84.95 -28.47
CA ASN A 85 0.83 85.87 -28.11
C ASN A 85 0.30 87.11 -27.36
N GLU A 86 -0.83 87.70 -27.79
CA GLU A 86 -1.48 88.82 -27.09
C GLU A 86 -1.98 88.42 -25.70
N ALA A 87 -2.45 87.18 -25.54
CA ALA A 87 -2.91 86.61 -24.28
C ALA A 87 -1.79 86.09 -23.36
N ASP A 88 -0.51 86.22 -23.77
CA ASP A 88 0.67 85.68 -23.09
C ASP A 88 0.59 84.16 -22.84
N ILE A 89 -0.05 83.45 -23.79
CA ILE A 89 -0.18 81.99 -23.77
C ILE A 89 0.93 81.40 -24.64
N GLN A 90 1.93 80.82 -23.99
CA GLN A 90 3.00 80.07 -24.66
C GLN A 90 2.59 78.61 -24.78
N LEU A 91 2.60 78.07 -26.00
CA LEU A 91 2.41 76.64 -26.26
C LEU A 91 3.75 75.92 -26.16
N GLU A 92 3.75 74.79 -25.46
CA GLU A 92 4.86 73.84 -25.51
C GLU A 92 4.77 72.93 -26.75
N PRO A 93 5.87 72.27 -27.17
CA PRO A 93 5.88 71.44 -28.37
C PRO A 93 4.82 70.31 -28.38
N ASP A 94 4.49 69.76 -27.21
CA ASP A 94 3.56 68.64 -27.07
C ASP A 94 2.13 69.09 -26.71
N ASP A 95 1.89 70.39 -26.54
CA ASP A 95 0.55 70.95 -26.34
C ASP A 95 -0.27 70.82 -27.63
N ALA A 96 -1.54 70.48 -27.50
CA ALA A 96 -2.45 70.41 -28.63
C ALA A 96 -3.41 71.59 -28.64
N ILE A 97 -3.64 72.18 -29.82
CA ILE A 97 -4.61 73.25 -30.03
C ILE A 97 -5.68 72.81 -31.02
N SER A 98 -6.94 73.22 -30.81
CA SER A 98 -8.07 72.80 -31.64
C SER A 98 -7.99 73.24 -33.10
N ASP A 99 -7.21 74.27 -33.40
CA ASP A 99 -7.11 74.89 -34.71
C ASP A 99 -5.65 75.36 -34.98
N PRO A 100 -5.18 75.32 -36.23
CA PRO A 100 -3.84 75.78 -36.60
C PRO A 100 -3.56 77.23 -36.17
N LEU A 101 -2.31 77.53 -35.82
CA LEU A 101 -1.91 78.88 -35.38
C LEU A 101 -2.14 79.97 -36.44
N ASP A 102 -2.09 79.63 -37.72
CA ASP A 102 -2.35 80.55 -38.83
C ASP A 102 -3.84 80.65 -39.20
N ALA A 103 -4.72 79.90 -38.55
CA ALA A 103 -6.15 79.93 -38.83
C ALA A 103 -6.75 81.31 -38.48
N PRO A 104 -7.64 81.86 -39.33
CA PRO A 104 -8.26 83.16 -39.07
C PRO A 104 -9.26 83.09 -37.92
N LEU A 105 -9.25 84.11 -37.05
CA LEU A 105 -10.19 84.21 -35.94
C LEU A 105 -11.63 84.42 -36.42
N ARG A 106 -12.58 83.74 -35.78
CA ARG A 106 -14.02 83.85 -36.06
C ARG A 106 -14.79 84.12 -34.76
N PRO A 107 -15.70 85.11 -34.73
CA PRO A 107 -16.51 85.39 -33.54
C PRO A 107 -17.33 84.18 -33.08
N GLY A 108 -17.38 83.94 -31.77
CA GLY A 108 -18.23 82.91 -31.15
C GLY A 108 -17.67 81.48 -31.19
N ARG A 109 -16.43 81.28 -31.65
CA ARG A 109 -15.73 79.99 -31.56
C ARG A 109 -14.88 79.93 -30.28
N VAL A 110 -14.81 78.75 -29.68
CA VAL A 110 -13.89 78.44 -28.57
C VAL A 110 -12.63 77.84 -29.14
N ILE A 111 -11.48 78.35 -28.74
CA ILE A 111 -10.17 77.76 -29.02
C ILE A 111 -9.82 76.88 -27.83
N TYR A 112 -9.64 75.57 -28.06
CA TYR A 112 -9.26 74.64 -27.00
C TYR A 112 -7.76 74.42 -27.03
N ILE A 113 -7.12 74.55 -25.88
CA ILE A 113 -5.72 74.21 -25.65
C ILE A 113 -5.70 73.06 -24.65
N ASN A 114 -5.20 71.91 -25.10
CA ASN A 114 -4.94 70.75 -24.27
C ASN A 114 -3.46 70.76 -23.91
N ARG A 115 -3.17 71.07 -22.64
CA ARG A 115 -1.80 71.08 -22.13
C ARG A 115 -1.26 69.67 -22.02
N ALA A 116 -0.03 69.48 -22.48
CA ALA A 116 0.67 68.23 -22.31
C ALA A 116 0.98 67.99 -20.83
N ARG A 117 0.81 66.75 -20.40
CA ARG A 117 1.15 66.31 -19.04
C ARG A 117 2.09 65.12 -19.11
N GLU A 118 2.86 64.94 -18.04
CA GLU A 118 3.65 63.74 -17.82
C GLU A 118 2.72 62.61 -17.37
N ILE A 119 2.87 61.46 -18.01
CA ILE A 119 2.14 60.23 -17.75
C ILE A 119 3.20 59.17 -17.46
N ASP A 120 3.14 58.57 -16.28
CA ASP A 120 3.95 57.41 -15.94
C ASP A 120 3.36 56.20 -16.67
N LEU A 121 4.18 55.53 -17.48
CA LEU A 121 3.81 54.32 -18.18
C LEU A 121 4.79 53.21 -17.79
N THR A 122 4.27 52.16 -17.17
CA THR A 122 5.00 50.93 -16.86
C THR A 122 4.48 49.82 -17.75
N VAL A 123 5.35 49.18 -18.53
CA VAL A 123 4.99 48.05 -19.40
C VAL A 123 5.92 46.89 -19.08
N ASP A 124 5.36 45.78 -18.58
CA ASP A 124 6.10 44.57 -18.20
C ASP A 124 7.27 44.86 -17.23
N GLY A 125 7.07 45.85 -16.35
CA GLY A 125 8.07 46.33 -15.38
C GLY A 125 9.07 47.35 -15.94
N GLU A 126 9.04 47.67 -17.23
CA GLU A 126 9.81 48.77 -17.81
C GLU A 126 9.07 50.10 -17.65
N HIS A 127 9.67 51.03 -16.91
CA HIS A 127 9.10 52.36 -16.65
C HIS A 127 9.58 53.40 -17.67
N GLN A 128 8.63 54.18 -18.19
CA GLN A 128 8.89 55.34 -19.05
C GLN A 128 7.93 56.49 -18.72
N VAL A 129 8.36 57.73 -18.96
CA VAL A 129 7.52 58.91 -18.81
C VAL A 129 7.16 59.45 -20.18
N ILE A 130 5.86 59.55 -20.46
CA ILE A 130 5.32 60.10 -21.71
C ILE A 130 4.80 61.50 -21.45
N ARG A 131 5.18 62.46 -22.29
CA ARG A 131 4.56 63.79 -22.32
C ARG A 131 3.49 63.82 -23.41
N SER A 132 2.22 64.02 -23.04
CA SER A 132 1.10 63.98 -24.00
C SER A 132 -0.05 64.91 -23.63
N ALA A 133 -0.63 65.58 -24.64
CA ALA A 133 -1.89 66.32 -24.54
C ALA A 133 -3.14 65.43 -24.70
N LEU A 134 -2.99 64.13 -25.01
CA LEU A 134 -4.09 63.19 -25.15
C LEU A 134 -4.70 62.86 -23.78
N THR A 135 -6.03 62.84 -23.70
CA THR A 135 -6.75 62.63 -22.43
C THR A 135 -7.13 61.16 -22.23
N ASN A 136 -7.49 60.45 -23.31
CA ASN A 136 -7.88 59.05 -23.27
C ASN A 136 -6.65 58.13 -23.14
N PRO A 137 -6.62 57.20 -22.18
CA PRO A 137 -5.49 56.28 -22.00
C PRO A 137 -5.26 55.41 -23.23
N TYR A 138 -6.30 55.00 -23.97
CA TYR A 138 -6.13 54.22 -25.20
C TYR A 138 -5.32 54.99 -26.25
N ASP A 139 -5.61 56.28 -26.44
CA ASP A 139 -4.88 57.11 -27.40
C ASP A 139 -3.42 57.36 -26.94
N VAL A 140 -3.20 57.48 -25.62
CA VAL A 140 -1.84 57.57 -25.04
C VAL A 140 -1.04 56.30 -25.32
N LEU A 141 -1.65 55.12 -25.14
CA LEU A 141 -1.00 53.84 -25.45
C LEU A 141 -0.68 53.69 -26.94
N GLN A 142 -1.59 54.11 -27.81
CA GLN A 142 -1.34 54.14 -29.26
C GLN A 142 -0.20 55.10 -29.64
N GLN A 143 -0.11 56.27 -29.00
CA GLN A 143 1.04 57.18 -29.16
C GLN A 143 2.34 56.53 -28.69
N ALA A 144 2.31 55.74 -27.62
CA ALA A 144 3.44 54.99 -27.09
C ALA A 144 3.81 53.75 -27.92
N GLY A 145 2.97 53.37 -28.90
CA GLY A 145 3.14 52.14 -29.68
C GLY A 145 2.81 50.86 -28.90
N VAL A 146 2.09 50.96 -27.78
CA VAL A 146 1.67 49.83 -26.95
C VAL A 146 0.31 49.34 -27.43
N SER A 147 0.22 48.03 -27.68
CA SER A 147 -1.02 47.36 -28.08
C SER A 147 -1.49 46.49 -26.93
N LEU A 148 -2.80 46.44 -26.70
CA LEU A 148 -3.41 45.60 -25.66
C LEU A 148 -4.09 44.39 -26.29
N SER A 149 -3.95 43.24 -25.63
CA SER A 149 -4.76 42.04 -25.78
C SER A 149 -5.88 42.02 -24.74
N ASP A 150 -6.93 41.22 -24.95
CA ASP A 150 -8.07 41.11 -24.03
C ASP A 150 -7.71 40.45 -22.69
N ILE A 151 -6.56 39.78 -22.63
CA ILE A 151 -6.05 39.00 -21.50
C ILE A 151 -4.92 39.72 -20.74
N ASP A 152 -4.51 40.89 -21.22
CA ASP A 152 -3.52 41.70 -20.51
C ASP A 152 -4.13 42.26 -19.23
N ARG A 153 -3.29 42.53 -18.24
CA ARG A 153 -3.70 43.24 -17.03
C ARG A 153 -3.30 44.69 -17.15
N VAL A 154 -4.26 45.57 -16.91
CA VAL A 154 -4.09 47.02 -17.03
C VAL A 154 -4.50 47.68 -15.73
N TRP A 155 -3.66 48.57 -15.23
CA TRP A 155 -3.97 49.46 -14.12
C TRP A 155 -3.92 50.91 -14.61
N LEU A 156 -4.94 51.67 -14.25
CA LEU A 156 -5.04 53.10 -14.55
C LEU A 156 -5.17 53.85 -13.22
N ASP A 157 -4.22 54.73 -12.93
CA ASP A 157 -4.08 55.43 -11.65
C ASP A 157 -4.18 54.47 -10.44
N GLY A 158 -3.52 53.31 -10.54
CA GLY A 158 -3.52 52.23 -9.55
C GLY A 158 -4.79 51.38 -9.48
N THR A 159 -5.78 51.59 -10.35
CA THR A 159 -7.02 50.81 -10.40
C THR A 159 -6.98 49.81 -11.55
N GLU A 160 -7.11 48.52 -11.23
CA GLU A 160 -7.17 47.46 -12.25
C GLU A 160 -8.44 47.58 -13.09
N THR A 161 -8.30 47.47 -14.40
CA THR A 161 -9.39 47.54 -15.38
C THR A 161 -9.16 46.53 -16.51
N GLU A 162 -10.27 46.05 -17.09
CA GLU A 162 -10.21 45.23 -18.30
C GLU A 162 -9.68 46.06 -19.49
N PRO A 163 -8.88 45.46 -20.40
CA PRO A 163 -8.36 46.14 -21.60
C PRO A 163 -9.43 46.83 -22.44
N GLY A 164 -10.61 46.21 -22.61
CA GLY A 164 -11.73 46.79 -23.36
C GLY A 164 -12.33 48.06 -22.72
N ASN A 165 -12.13 48.26 -21.41
CA ASN A 165 -12.63 49.42 -20.67
C ASN A 165 -11.66 50.60 -20.70
N VAL A 166 -10.43 50.41 -21.17
CA VAL A 166 -9.42 51.49 -21.31
C VAL A 166 -9.97 52.61 -22.19
N LEU A 167 -10.66 52.27 -23.30
CA LEU A 167 -11.28 53.27 -24.18
C LEU A 167 -12.35 54.11 -23.49
N LEU A 168 -13.02 53.56 -22.48
CA LEU A 168 -14.13 54.19 -21.76
C LEU A 168 -13.70 54.84 -20.43
N TRP A 169 -12.40 54.81 -20.12
CA TRP A 169 -11.89 55.31 -18.85
C TRP A 169 -12.21 56.79 -18.63
N PRO A 170 -12.64 57.21 -17.42
CA PRO A 170 -12.80 58.61 -17.10
C PRO A 170 -11.46 59.34 -17.19
N VAL A 171 -11.35 60.24 -18.17
CA VAL A 171 -10.13 61.00 -18.44
C VAL A 171 -9.94 62.18 -17.46
N PRO A 172 -8.69 62.65 -17.23
CA PRO A 172 -7.42 62.11 -17.73
C PRO A 172 -6.73 61.12 -16.78
N VAL A 173 -5.92 60.22 -17.34
CA VAL A 173 -5.00 59.34 -16.58
C VAL A 173 -3.62 60.00 -16.39
N LEU A 174 -2.94 59.67 -15.29
CA LEU A 174 -1.57 60.08 -14.98
C LEU A 174 -0.61 58.90 -14.81
N ASP A 175 -1.10 57.72 -14.44
CA ASP A 175 -0.32 56.50 -14.28
C ASP A 175 -0.99 55.34 -15.01
N ILE A 176 -0.24 54.67 -15.88
CA ILE A 176 -0.68 53.51 -16.65
C ILE A 176 0.32 52.38 -16.40
N GLU A 177 -0.14 51.26 -15.87
CA GLU A 177 0.66 50.04 -15.75
C GLU A 177 0.02 48.93 -16.58
N ILE A 178 0.83 48.25 -17.38
CA ILE A 178 0.43 47.16 -18.25
C ILE A 178 1.32 45.97 -17.97
N LYS A 179 0.68 44.81 -17.82
CA LYS A 179 1.33 43.52 -17.83
C LYS A 179 0.74 42.69 -18.94
N HIS A 180 1.54 42.46 -19.97
CA HIS A 180 1.13 41.63 -21.09
C HIS A 180 1.01 40.17 -20.67
N ALA A 181 0.00 39.49 -21.20
CA ALA A 181 -0.08 38.05 -21.08
C ALA A 181 0.98 37.38 -21.94
N VAL A 182 1.57 36.31 -21.41
CA VAL A 182 2.49 35.44 -22.15
C VAL A 182 1.82 34.11 -22.44
N SER A 183 2.15 33.52 -23.60
CA SER A 183 1.71 32.18 -23.96
C SER A 183 2.74 31.15 -23.55
N ILE A 184 2.39 30.25 -22.64
CA ILE A 184 3.22 29.11 -22.25
C ILE A 184 2.59 27.80 -22.75
N THR A 185 3.43 26.82 -23.09
CA THR A 185 3.00 25.47 -23.45
C THR A 185 3.23 24.55 -22.29
N VAL A 186 2.18 23.91 -21.78
CA VAL A 186 2.27 22.89 -20.73
C VAL A 186 2.14 21.51 -21.37
N VAL A 187 3.15 20.68 -21.14
CA VAL A 187 3.19 19.26 -21.52
C VAL A 187 2.98 18.44 -20.25
N ASP A 188 1.79 17.92 -20.04
CA ASP A 188 1.41 17.09 -18.90
C ASP A 188 1.29 15.64 -19.36
N ASN A 189 2.33 14.84 -19.10
CA ASN A 189 2.53 13.53 -19.73
C ASN A 189 2.47 13.61 -21.28
N GLU A 190 1.48 12.97 -21.90
CA GLU A 190 1.26 13.00 -23.37
C GLU A 190 0.33 14.13 -23.82
N GLU A 191 -0.28 14.87 -22.89
CA GLU A 191 -1.20 15.95 -23.22
C GLU A 191 -0.45 17.28 -23.32
N THR A 192 -0.69 18.04 -24.39
CA THR A 192 -0.13 19.38 -24.56
C THR A 192 -1.25 20.41 -24.60
N ARG A 193 -1.12 21.47 -23.81
CA ARG A 193 -2.06 22.60 -23.77
C ARG A 193 -1.31 23.93 -23.73
N THR A 194 -1.88 24.95 -24.34
CA THR A 194 -1.38 26.33 -24.25
C THR A 194 -2.12 27.05 -23.14
N LEU A 195 -1.39 27.73 -22.26
CA LEU A 195 -1.93 28.60 -21.23
C LEU A 195 -1.49 30.02 -21.52
N GLU A 196 -2.42 30.96 -21.40
CA GLU A 196 -2.13 32.38 -21.40
C GLU A 196 -2.16 32.87 -19.96
N THR A 197 -1.10 33.53 -19.51
CA THR A 197 -0.96 33.95 -18.12
C THR A 197 -0.30 35.31 -17.99
N THR A 198 -0.69 36.05 -16.96
CA THR A 198 -0.03 37.29 -16.51
C THR A 198 0.62 37.10 -15.13
N THR A 199 0.73 35.87 -14.62
CA THR A 199 1.41 35.57 -13.36
C THR A 199 2.92 35.74 -13.50
N ASP A 200 3.64 35.79 -12.38
CA ASP A 200 5.10 35.94 -12.42
C ASP A 200 5.79 34.59 -12.57
N THR A 201 5.23 33.52 -11.99
CA THR A 201 5.90 32.21 -11.92
C THR A 201 5.08 31.08 -12.55
N ILE A 202 5.78 30.01 -12.93
CA ILE A 202 5.16 28.78 -13.46
C ILE A 202 4.13 28.22 -12.46
N GLY A 203 4.45 28.20 -11.17
CA GLY A 203 3.57 27.65 -10.14
C GLY A 203 2.25 28.40 -10.03
N GLU A 204 2.28 29.73 -10.09
CA GLU A 204 1.09 30.57 -10.12
C GLU A 204 0.26 30.33 -11.38
N ALA A 205 0.91 30.26 -12.56
CA ALA A 205 0.23 30.01 -13.83
C ALA A 205 -0.50 28.66 -13.85
N LEU A 206 0.16 27.60 -13.35
CA LEU A 206 -0.43 26.26 -13.25
C LEU A 206 -1.59 26.23 -12.25
N PHE A 207 -1.44 26.94 -11.13
CA PHE A 207 -2.49 27.04 -10.12
C PHE A 207 -3.73 27.79 -10.64
N GLU A 208 -3.56 28.93 -11.32
CA GLU A 208 -4.65 29.70 -11.91
C GLU A 208 -5.37 28.93 -13.03
N ALA A 209 -4.65 28.07 -13.75
CA ALA A 209 -5.21 27.15 -14.75
C ALA A 209 -5.87 25.89 -14.14
N ASP A 210 -6.08 25.84 -12.82
CA ASP A 210 -6.65 24.70 -12.08
C ASP A 210 -5.88 23.37 -12.27
N ILE A 211 -4.58 23.43 -12.57
CA ILE A 211 -3.72 22.25 -12.71
C ILE A 211 -3.24 21.84 -11.32
N THR A 212 -3.90 20.83 -10.75
CA THR A 212 -3.52 20.26 -9.45
C THR A 212 -2.20 19.49 -9.58
N LEU A 213 -1.22 19.82 -8.74
CA LEU A 213 0.05 19.12 -8.63
C LEU A 213 0.09 18.28 -7.35
N TYR A 214 0.71 17.12 -7.42
CA TYR A 214 1.00 16.29 -6.27
C TYR A 214 2.46 16.45 -5.83
N LEU A 215 2.75 16.13 -4.57
CA LEU A 215 4.07 16.34 -3.97
C LEU A 215 5.22 15.68 -4.75
N THR A 216 4.95 14.53 -5.37
CA THR A 216 5.91 13.72 -6.10
C THR A 216 5.93 14.02 -7.62
N ASP A 217 5.05 14.92 -8.10
CA ASP A 217 5.12 15.37 -9.49
C ASP A 217 6.36 16.27 -9.67
N ILE A 218 7.06 16.12 -10.80
CA ILE A 218 8.18 17.01 -11.16
C ILE A 218 7.73 17.98 -12.24
N VAL A 219 7.94 19.27 -11.99
CA VAL A 219 7.69 20.33 -12.96
C VAL A 219 9.02 20.91 -13.43
N MET A 220 9.20 20.99 -14.75
CA MET A 220 10.41 21.50 -15.39
C MET A 220 10.06 22.53 -16.48
N PRO A 221 10.54 23.78 -16.41
CA PRO A 221 11.32 24.35 -15.31
C PRO A 221 10.56 24.40 -13.98
N GLY A 222 11.27 24.61 -12.88
CA GLY A 222 10.69 24.53 -11.53
C GLY A 222 9.61 25.57 -11.26
N LEU A 223 8.75 25.32 -10.27
CA LEU A 223 7.56 26.14 -9.99
C LEU A 223 7.84 27.63 -9.69
N THR A 224 9.05 27.98 -9.24
CA THR A 224 9.44 29.36 -8.93
C THR A 224 10.09 30.08 -10.11
N GLU A 225 10.31 29.40 -11.23
CA GLU A 225 10.91 30.01 -12.41
C GLU A 225 9.93 31.00 -13.04
N PRO A 226 10.41 32.16 -13.53
CA PRO A 226 9.56 33.13 -14.20
C PRO A 226 8.95 32.58 -15.48
N VAL A 227 7.71 32.97 -15.76
CA VAL A 227 7.08 32.71 -17.07
C VAL A 227 7.59 33.68 -18.12
N SER A 228 7.70 33.21 -19.36
CA SER A 228 8.05 34.02 -20.51
C SER A 228 7.33 33.52 -21.76
N ASP A 229 7.17 34.38 -22.76
CA ASP A 229 6.45 34.03 -23.97
C ASP A 229 7.12 32.87 -24.73
N GLY A 230 6.32 31.88 -25.12
CA GLY A 230 6.78 30.66 -25.76
C GLY A 230 7.43 29.63 -24.81
N LEU A 231 7.45 29.87 -23.49
CA LEU A 231 8.02 28.93 -22.52
C LEU A 231 7.30 27.58 -22.58
N THR A 232 8.07 26.48 -22.63
CA THR A 232 7.53 25.12 -22.49
C THR A 232 7.78 24.60 -21.08
N VAL A 233 6.72 24.19 -20.41
CA VAL A 233 6.72 23.59 -19.07
C VAL A 233 6.29 22.14 -19.20
N THR A 234 7.12 21.22 -18.72
CA THR A 234 6.80 19.79 -18.67
C THR A 234 6.44 19.39 -17.24
N ILE A 235 5.35 18.66 -17.09
CA ILE A 235 4.93 18.02 -15.84
C ILE A 235 5.13 16.52 -16.03
N ASP A 236 6.07 15.97 -15.28
CA ASP A 236 6.27 14.53 -15.12
C ASP A 236 5.45 14.07 -13.92
N ARG A 237 4.34 13.37 -14.19
CA ARG A 237 3.40 12.96 -13.15
C ARG A 237 3.91 11.73 -12.43
N ALA A 238 3.84 11.75 -11.11
CA ALA A 238 4.06 10.56 -10.31
C ALA A 238 2.98 9.51 -10.60
N ASP A 239 3.37 8.24 -10.62
CA ASP A 239 2.49 7.10 -10.85
C ASP A 239 1.60 6.89 -9.61
N PRO A 240 0.27 6.94 -9.73
CA PRO A 240 -0.61 6.52 -8.65
C PRO A 240 -0.51 5.00 -8.46
N ILE A 241 -0.23 4.55 -7.24
CA ILE A 241 -0.14 3.12 -6.91
C ILE A 241 -0.95 2.81 -5.66
N THR A 242 -1.27 1.53 -5.48
CA THR A 242 -1.93 1.01 -4.28
C THR A 242 -1.05 -0.04 -3.64
N ILE A 243 -0.71 0.13 -2.36
CA ILE A 243 0.04 -0.86 -1.60
C ILE A 243 -0.91 -1.57 -0.63
N ALA A 244 -1.11 -2.87 -0.83
CA ALA A 244 -1.92 -3.72 0.02
C ALA A 244 -1.04 -4.48 1.00
N VAL A 245 -1.20 -4.21 2.29
CA VAL A 245 -0.39 -4.77 3.37
C VAL A 245 -1.23 -4.95 4.64
N ASP A 246 -1.08 -6.11 5.29
CA ASP A 246 -1.71 -6.39 6.59
C ASP A 246 -3.24 -6.11 6.62
N GLY A 247 -3.92 -6.37 5.49
CA GLY A 247 -5.37 -6.14 5.32
C GLY A 247 -5.77 -4.67 5.09
N THR A 248 -4.82 -3.77 4.92
CA THR A 248 -5.02 -2.34 4.63
C THR A 248 -4.54 -2.02 3.22
N GLU A 249 -5.20 -1.07 2.56
CA GLU A 249 -4.75 -0.50 1.29
C GLU A 249 -4.28 0.93 1.51
N ILE A 250 -3.10 1.25 0.99
CA ILE A 250 -2.48 2.57 1.05
C ILE A 250 -2.39 3.09 -0.38
N GLU A 251 -3.11 4.17 -0.67
CA GLU A 251 -3.00 4.88 -1.94
C GLU A 251 -1.89 5.93 -1.83
N THR A 252 -0.95 5.89 -2.76
CA THR A 252 0.18 6.83 -2.80
C THR A 252 0.61 7.10 -4.24
N ARG A 253 1.55 8.01 -4.44
CA ARG A 253 2.15 8.31 -5.73
C ARG A 253 3.66 8.25 -5.64
N VAL A 254 4.30 7.65 -6.64
CA VAL A 254 5.76 7.42 -6.69
C VAL A 254 6.31 7.78 -8.07
N GLN A 255 7.60 8.05 -8.19
CA GLN A 255 8.17 8.53 -9.45
C GLN A 255 9.13 7.55 -10.10
N GLY A 256 8.66 6.81 -11.11
CA GLY A 256 9.52 6.02 -12.00
C GLY A 256 10.45 5.05 -11.27
N THR A 257 9.98 4.47 -10.17
CA THR A 257 10.77 3.65 -9.25
C THR A 257 10.50 2.16 -9.43
N THR A 258 11.26 1.32 -8.74
CA THR A 258 10.90 -0.08 -8.53
C THR A 258 9.86 -0.24 -7.40
N VAL A 259 9.19 -1.38 -7.34
CA VAL A 259 8.32 -1.75 -6.21
C VAL A 259 9.05 -1.60 -4.87
N SER A 260 10.32 -2.01 -4.78
CA SER A 260 11.11 -1.91 -3.55
C SER A 260 11.30 -0.47 -3.05
N GLU A 261 11.56 0.46 -3.97
CA GLU A 261 11.73 1.88 -3.68
C GLU A 261 10.40 2.53 -3.28
N ALA A 262 9.31 2.16 -3.96
CA ALA A 262 7.96 2.62 -3.62
C ALA A 262 7.56 2.20 -2.19
N LEU A 263 7.88 0.97 -1.79
CA LEU A 263 7.66 0.51 -0.42
C LEU A 263 8.51 1.28 0.59
N ALA A 264 9.78 1.55 0.27
CA ALA A 264 10.67 2.31 1.13
C ALA A 264 10.20 3.76 1.33
N GLU A 265 9.72 4.42 0.28
CA GLU A 265 9.12 5.77 0.36
C GLU A 265 7.84 5.78 1.20
N ALA A 266 7.02 4.73 1.08
CA ALA A 266 5.85 4.53 1.94
C ALA A 266 6.20 4.11 3.39
N GLY A 267 7.48 3.90 3.71
CA GLY A 267 7.95 3.48 5.03
C GLY A 267 7.61 2.02 5.38
N ILE A 268 7.40 1.17 4.38
CA ILE A 268 7.00 -0.23 4.54
C ILE A 268 8.20 -1.14 4.28
N GLY A 269 8.62 -1.88 5.31
CA GLY A 269 9.72 -2.84 5.21
C GLY A 269 9.23 -4.27 5.00
N LEU A 270 9.95 -5.01 4.17
CA LEU A 270 9.87 -6.48 4.08
C LEU A 270 10.83 -7.10 5.09
N ILE A 271 10.37 -8.13 5.81
CA ILE A 271 11.16 -8.78 6.86
C ILE A 271 11.31 -10.27 6.54
N GLY A 272 12.53 -10.78 6.66
CA GLY A 272 12.80 -12.22 6.57
C GLY A 272 12.50 -12.78 5.19
N LEU A 273 11.36 -13.45 5.06
CA LEU A 273 10.92 -14.12 3.83
C LEU A 273 9.71 -13.43 3.16
N ASP A 274 9.29 -12.27 3.68
CA ASP A 274 8.25 -11.45 3.04
C ASP A 274 8.64 -11.13 1.60
N TYR A 275 7.64 -11.05 0.72
CA TYR A 275 7.83 -10.68 -0.67
C TYR A 275 6.62 -9.92 -1.20
N THR A 276 6.74 -9.35 -2.40
CA THR A 276 5.65 -8.63 -3.06
C THR A 276 5.19 -9.26 -4.36
N GLN A 277 3.95 -8.94 -4.74
CA GLN A 277 3.43 -9.11 -6.09
C GLN A 277 2.87 -7.79 -6.62
N PRO A 278 3.40 -7.24 -7.73
CA PRO A 278 4.57 -7.68 -8.49
C PRO A 278 5.87 -7.76 -7.67
N GLU A 279 6.88 -8.45 -8.21
CA GLU A 279 8.18 -8.60 -7.55
C GLU A 279 8.82 -7.24 -7.24
N GLU A 280 9.63 -7.20 -6.19
CA GLU A 280 10.29 -5.98 -5.67
C GLU A 280 11.08 -5.19 -6.72
N SER A 281 11.60 -5.89 -7.74
CA SER A 281 12.40 -5.31 -8.82
C SER A 281 11.57 -4.79 -10.01
N ALA A 282 10.27 -5.06 -10.05
CA ALA A 282 9.40 -4.57 -11.10
C ALA A 282 9.31 -3.04 -11.06
N THR A 283 9.33 -2.40 -12.22
CA THR A 283 9.09 -0.95 -12.36
C THR A 283 7.63 -0.63 -12.07
N THR A 284 7.36 0.45 -11.36
CA THR A 284 6.00 0.90 -11.08
C THR A 284 5.30 1.40 -12.34
N GLU A 285 3.99 1.21 -12.40
CA GLU A 285 3.14 1.69 -13.49
C GLU A 285 1.90 2.39 -12.90
N PRO A 286 1.30 3.36 -13.61
CA PRO A 286 0.07 4.00 -13.18
C PRO A 286 -1.05 3.00 -12.88
N GLY A 287 -1.63 3.09 -11.69
CA GLY A 287 -2.68 2.19 -11.21
C GLY A 287 -2.18 0.83 -10.71
N MET A 288 -0.87 0.62 -10.62
CA MET A 288 -0.31 -0.65 -10.14
C MET A 288 -0.73 -0.92 -8.70
N ARG A 289 -1.18 -2.16 -8.44
CA ARG A 289 -1.43 -2.68 -7.09
C ARG A 289 -0.28 -3.59 -6.67
N ILE A 290 0.40 -3.22 -5.58
CA ILE A 290 1.48 -3.97 -4.96
C ILE A 290 0.91 -4.69 -3.74
N GLU A 291 0.89 -6.01 -3.77
CA GLU A 291 0.48 -6.84 -2.65
C GLU A 291 1.70 -7.35 -1.88
N ILE A 292 1.72 -7.13 -0.58
CA ILE A 292 2.75 -7.63 0.32
C ILE A 292 2.26 -8.91 0.96
N VAL A 293 3.05 -9.97 0.84
CA VAL A 293 2.78 -11.26 1.47
C VAL A 293 3.70 -11.42 2.66
N ARG A 294 3.13 -11.43 3.86
CA ARG A 294 3.86 -11.68 5.11
C ARG A 294 4.12 -13.17 5.27
N VAL A 295 5.38 -13.55 5.41
CA VAL A 295 5.80 -14.95 5.50
C VAL A 295 6.37 -15.27 6.87
N THR A 296 5.77 -16.25 7.54
CA THR A 296 6.29 -16.78 8.81
C THR A 296 6.46 -18.28 8.75
N GLU A 297 7.55 -18.80 9.33
CA GLU A 297 7.78 -20.23 9.49
C GLU A 297 7.75 -20.62 10.97
N GLU A 298 7.01 -21.66 11.31
CA GLU A 298 6.95 -22.25 12.66
C GLU A 298 7.47 -23.69 12.63
N ARG A 299 8.16 -24.12 13.70
CA ARG A 299 8.51 -25.52 13.93
C ARG A 299 7.57 -26.12 14.97
N VAL A 300 6.66 -26.97 14.52
CA VAL A 300 5.75 -27.74 15.37
C VAL A 300 6.37 -29.09 15.71
N THR A 301 6.19 -29.56 16.94
CA THR A 301 6.69 -30.86 17.40
C THR A 301 5.53 -31.78 17.74
N SER A 302 5.60 -33.04 17.31
CA SER A 302 4.62 -34.09 17.65
C SER A 302 5.33 -35.35 18.11
N THR A 303 4.67 -36.17 18.92
CA THR A 303 5.24 -37.40 19.48
C THR A 303 4.53 -38.64 18.95
N GLU A 304 5.30 -39.67 18.58
CA GLU A 304 4.81 -40.99 18.23
C GLU A 304 5.45 -42.07 19.12
N PRO A 305 4.68 -43.06 19.60
CA PRO A 305 5.22 -44.16 20.39
C PRO A 305 6.02 -45.14 19.51
N ILE A 306 7.14 -45.64 20.04
CA ILE A 306 7.92 -46.74 19.45
C ILE A 306 7.57 -48.00 20.25
N PRO A 307 6.87 -48.99 19.68
CA PRO A 307 6.52 -50.22 20.40
C PRO A 307 7.75 -50.95 20.93
N TYR A 308 7.64 -51.55 22.12
CA TYR A 308 8.63 -52.51 22.62
C TYR A 308 8.33 -53.93 22.12
N GLU A 309 9.33 -54.80 22.19
CA GLU A 309 9.18 -56.22 21.93
C GLU A 309 9.21 -57.05 23.22
N THR A 310 8.58 -58.23 23.21
CA THR A 310 8.68 -59.20 24.31
C THR A 310 9.77 -60.24 23.99
N VAL A 311 10.80 -60.29 24.83
CA VAL A 311 11.93 -61.22 24.73
C VAL A 311 11.73 -62.37 25.74
N TYR A 312 11.74 -63.60 25.23
CA TYR A 312 11.66 -64.80 26.07
C TYR A 312 13.06 -65.32 26.40
N MET A 313 13.35 -65.54 27.68
CA MET A 313 14.65 -66.01 28.16
C MET A 313 14.51 -67.34 28.90
N ALA A 314 15.28 -68.35 28.50
CA ALA A 314 15.29 -69.64 29.18
C ALA A 314 15.90 -69.51 30.58
N ASP A 315 15.28 -70.14 31.57
CA ASP A 315 15.78 -70.21 32.94
C ASP A 315 15.84 -71.68 33.39
N ALA A 316 17.06 -72.18 33.58
CA ALA A 316 17.33 -73.57 33.93
C ALA A 316 17.05 -73.90 35.40
N VAL A 317 16.77 -72.91 36.25
CA VAL A 317 16.37 -73.14 37.64
C VAL A 317 14.85 -73.29 37.73
N MET A 318 14.12 -72.47 36.96
CA MET A 318 12.66 -72.48 36.92
C MET A 318 12.11 -73.79 36.34
N ALA A 319 11.12 -74.36 37.03
CA ALA A 319 10.43 -75.56 36.59
C ALA A 319 9.81 -75.38 35.21
N LEU A 320 9.90 -76.41 34.38
CA LEU A 320 9.24 -76.48 33.07
C LEU A 320 7.77 -76.03 33.18
N ASP A 321 7.28 -75.38 32.13
CA ASP A 321 5.91 -74.87 32.04
C ASP A 321 5.54 -73.77 33.06
N THR A 322 6.55 -73.08 33.60
CA THR A 322 6.37 -71.82 34.36
C THR A 322 6.92 -70.61 33.60
N ARG A 323 6.35 -69.42 33.89
CA ARG A 323 6.83 -68.13 33.37
C ARG A 323 6.88 -67.09 34.48
N GLU A 324 7.84 -66.18 34.39
CA GLU A 324 8.01 -65.07 35.30
C GLU A 324 8.40 -63.81 34.52
N GLY A 325 7.71 -62.70 34.75
CA GLY A 325 8.12 -61.40 34.20
C GLY A 325 9.38 -60.91 34.90
N ARG A 326 10.49 -60.79 34.17
CA ARG A 326 11.77 -60.27 34.68
C ARG A 326 11.89 -58.76 34.51
N GLN A 327 11.29 -58.22 33.43
CA GLN A 327 11.29 -56.80 33.13
C GLN A 327 10.01 -56.43 32.39
N ALA A 328 9.32 -55.39 32.84
CA ALA A 328 8.17 -54.85 32.11
C ALA A 328 8.63 -54.05 30.88
N GLY A 329 7.93 -54.19 29.77
CA GLY A 329 8.19 -53.42 28.56
C GLY A 329 7.69 -51.98 28.67
N GLN A 330 8.37 -51.06 27.99
CA GLN A 330 7.99 -49.66 27.90
C GLN A 330 8.19 -49.17 26.47
N ASN A 331 7.17 -48.54 25.89
CA ASN A 331 7.31 -47.93 24.57
C ASN A 331 8.35 -46.81 24.62
N GLY A 332 9.13 -46.71 23.56
CA GLY A 332 9.94 -45.54 23.30
C GLY A 332 9.09 -44.37 22.79
N VAL A 333 9.72 -43.23 22.58
CA VAL A 333 9.09 -42.02 22.06
C VAL A 333 9.96 -41.43 20.97
N ARG A 334 9.36 -41.21 19.80
CA ARG A 334 9.93 -40.45 18.69
C ARG A 334 9.28 -39.08 18.65
N GLU A 335 10.07 -38.02 18.69
CA GLU A 335 9.63 -36.67 18.34
C GLU A 335 9.80 -36.46 16.83
N ILE A 336 8.79 -35.89 16.21
CA ILE A 336 8.78 -35.50 14.80
C ILE A 336 8.67 -33.99 14.75
N TYR A 337 9.63 -33.37 14.06
CA TYR A 337 9.65 -31.95 13.85
C TYR A 337 9.05 -31.62 12.49
N THR A 338 8.09 -30.72 12.48
CA THR A 338 7.41 -30.29 11.27
C THR A 338 7.58 -28.80 11.11
N ARG A 339 8.11 -28.37 9.96
CA ARG A 339 8.13 -26.96 9.58
C ARG A 339 6.82 -26.61 8.88
N VAL A 340 6.18 -25.55 9.32
CA VAL A 340 4.93 -25.03 8.77
C VAL A 340 5.16 -23.61 8.29
N ARG A 341 4.86 -23.33 7.02
CA ARG A 341 4.99 -21.99 6.44
C ARG A 341 3.60 -21.37 6.29
N TYR A 342 3.48 -20.13 6.74
CA TYR A 342 2.28 -19.34 6.64
C TYR A 342 2.52 -18.12 5.74
N GLU A 343 1.55 -17.81 4.89
CA GLU A 343 1.46 -16.58 4.11
C GLU A 343 0.22 -15.81 4.56
N ASN A 344 0.40 -14.55 4.99
CA ASN A 344 -0.69 -13.72 5.54
C ASN A 344 -1.50 -14.43 6.65
N GLY A 345 -0.82 -15.25 7.47
CA GLY A 345 -1.41 -16.03 8.56
C GLY A 345 -2.10 -17.34 8.13
N VAL A 346 -2.09 -17.69 6.84
CA VAL A 346 -2.70 -18.93 6.31
C VAL A 346 -1.62 -19.97 6.05
N GLU A 347 -1.80 -21.19 6.54
CA GLU A 347 -0.87 -22.31 6.29
C GLU A 347 -0.85 -22.65 4.80
N VAL A 348 0.31 -22.51 4.15
CA VAL A 348 0.49 -22.81 2.72
C VAL A 348 1.34 -24.06 2.48
N SER A 349 2.20 -24.43 3.43
CA SER A 349 2.96 -25.67 3.34
C SER A 349 3.33 -26.24 4.70
N ARG A 350 3.48 -27.57 4.73
CA ARG A 350 3.85 -28.36 5.91
C ARG A 350 4.79 -29.47 5.46
N SER A 351 5.97 -29.56 6.07
CA SER A 351 6.95 -30.60 5.76
C SER A 351 7.67 -31.10 7.01
N GLU A 352 8.02 -32.39 7.03
CA GLU A 352 8.87 -32.95 8.08
C GLU A 352 10.29 -32.39 7.94
N ASP A 353 10.79 -31.82 9.03
CA ASP A 353 12.12 -31.19 9.16
C ASP A 353 13.04 -32.06 10.06
N GLY A 354 12.76 -33.36 10.09
CA GLY A 354 13.47 -34.40 10.83
C GLY A 354 12.66 -35.01 11.99
N SER A 355 13.25 -36.04 12.59
CA SER A 355 12.75 -36.68 13.79
C SER A 355 13.89 -37.14 14.70
N ALA A 356 13.59 -37.35 15.98
CA ALA A 356 14.55 -37.81 16.98
C ALA A 356 13.90 -38.82 17.92
N VAL A 357 14.61 -39.90 18.25
CA VAL A 357 14.21 -40.79 19.34
C VAL A 357 14.62 -40.13 20.65
N VAL A 358 13.64 -39.69 21.44
CA VAL A 358 13.89 -39.06 22.74
C VAL A 358 13.84 -40.05 23.90
N GLN A 359 13.23 -41.22 23.67
CA GLN A 359 13.23 -42.35 24.58
C GLN A 359 13.28 -43.65 23.79
N GLU A 360 14.29 -44.49 24.06
CA GLU A 360 14.37 -45.83 23.45
C GLU A 360 13.32 -46.77 24.07
N PRO A 361 12.71 -47.68 23.29
CA PRO A 361 11.84 -48.70 23.85
C PRO A 361 12.64 -49.65 24.74
N VAL A 362 12.01 -50.07 25.83
CA VAL A 362 12.55 -51.07 26.75
C VAL A 362 11.77 -52.35 26.53
N ASN A 363 12.44 -53.40 26.07
CA ASN A 363 11.79 -54.69 25.84
C ASN A 363 11.25 -55.29 27.13
N GLU A 364 10.10 -55.94 27.03
CA GLU A 364 9.58 -56.81 28.09
C GLU A 364 10.42 -58.09 28.10
N VAL A 365 10.85 -58.54 29.27
CA VAL A 365 11.61 -59.79 29.41
C VAL A 365 10.79 -60.78 30.22
N VAL A 366 10.45 -61.91 29.61
CA VAL A 366 9.71 -63.00 30.24
C VAL A 366 10.62 -64.23 30.32
N ALA A 367 10.98 -64.63 31.54
CA ALA A 367 11.69 -65.87 31.77
C ALA A 367 10.73 -67.06 31.64
N TYR A 368 11.19 -68.17 31.06
CA TYR A 368 10.47 -69.44 31.01
C TYR A 368 11.32 -70.58 31.53
N GLY A 369 10.71 -71.48 32.29
CA GLY A 369 11.43 -72.58 32.92
C GLY A 369 11.83 -73.69 31.97
N THR A 370 13.07 -74.17 32.10
CA THR A 370 13.60 -75.34 31.38
C THR A 370 14.03 -76.46 32.31
N ASN A 371 13.88 -76.30 33.63
CA ASN A 371 14.20 -77.33 34.61
C ASN A 371 13.14 -78.43 34.59
N ILE A 372 13.55 -79.62 34.16
CA ILE A 372 12.67 -80.78 34.08
C ILE A 372 12.71 -81.51 35.41
N VAL A 373 11.56 -81.57 36.07
CA VAL A 373 11.39 -82.33 37.30
C VAL A 373 10.64 -83.61 36.97
N LEU A 374 11.21 -84.75 37.39
CA LEU A 374 10.55 -86.04 37.26
C LEU A 374 9.58 -86.24 38.42
N TYR A 375 8.39 -86.69 38.08
CA TYR A 375 7.32 -87.02 39.02
C TYR A 375 6.93 -88.48 38.83
N THR A 376 6.34 -89.08 39.87
CA THR A 376 5.82 -90.44 39.82
C THR A 376 4.30 -90.40 39.86
N ILE A 377 3.65 -91.16 38.99
CA ILE A 377 2.21 -91.42 39.02
C ILE A 377 1.96 -92.91 39.24
N ASP A 378 1.06 -93.24 40.17
CA ASP A 378 0.60 -94.61 40.36
C ASP A 378 -0.38 -94.98 39.26
N THR A 379 -0.06 -96.02 38.48
CA THR A 379 -0.94 -96.57 37.44
C THR A 379 -1.39 -97.99 37.80
N PRO A 380 -2.47 -98.51 37.20
CA PRO A 380 -2.88 -99.90 37.41
C PRO A 380 -1.79 -100.94 37.10
N GLU A 381 -0.81 -100.58 36.28
CA GLU A 381 0.32 -101.44 35.89
C GLU A 381 1.56 -101.25 36.79
N GLY A 382 1.46 -100.38 37.80
CA GLY A 382 2.56 -99.98 38.68
C GLY A 382 2.91 -98.49 38.55
N PRO A 383 3.78 -97.97 39.43
CA PRO A 383 4.24 -96.59 39.36
C PRO A 383 5.02 -96.33 38.07
N ARG A 384 4.79 -95.16 37.45
CA ARG A 384 5.48 -94.69 36.25
C ARG A 384 6.05 -93.30 36.49
N GLU A 385 7.25 -93.04 35.95
CA GLU A 385 7.84 -91.71 35.95
C GLU A 385 7.38 -90.89 34.74
N TYR A 386 7.05 -89.63 34.96
CA TYR A 386 6.66 -88.68 33.93
C TYR A 386 7.38 -87.34 34.13
N TRP A 387 7.55 -86.59 33.04
CA TRP A 387 8.36 -85.35 33.03
C TRP A 387 7.58 -84.11 32.60
N ARG A 388 6.37 -84.28 32.06
CA ARG A 388 5.46 -83.18 31.70
C ARG A 388 4.03 -83.68 31.69
N THR A 389 3.06 -82.80 31.96
CA THR A 389 1.64 -83.15 31.91
C THR A 389 0.88 -82.12 31.09
N PHE A 390 -0.01 -82.58 30.21
CA PHE A 390 -0.89 -81.70 29.45
C PHE A 390 -2.36 -81.99 29.78
N ARG A 391 -3.12 -80.93 30.07
CA ARG A 391 -4.59 -81.01 30.04
C ARG A 391 -5.04 -80.91 28.59
N VAL A 392 -5.55 -82.02 28.04
CA VAL A 392 -5.98 -82.09 26.65
C VAL A 392 -7.45 -82.47 26.56
N TYR A 393 -8.11 -82.10 25.48
CA TYR A 393 -9.38 -82.72 25.13
C TYR A 393 -9.11 -84.07 24.45
N ALA A 394 -9.62 -85.16 25.00
CA ALA A 394 -9.45 -86.49 24.43
C ALA A 394 -10.70 -86.93 23.68
N THR A 395 -10.50 -87.42 22.46
CA THR A 395 -11.47 -88.22 21.71
C THR A 395 -10.94 -89.63 21.50
N SER A 396 -11.69 -90.47 20.79
CA SER A 396 -11.31 -91.84 20.47
C SER A 396 -11.67 -92.19 19.03
N TYR A 397 -10.89 -93.06 18.41
CA TYR A 397 -11.09 -93.51 17.04
C TYR A 397 -10.75 -94.99 16.89
N HIS A 398 -11.30 -95.62 15.85
CA HIS A 398 -11.14 -97.03 15.53
C HIS A 398 -11.31 -97.24 14.01
N PRO A 399 -10.81 -98.33 13.40
CA PRO A 399 -10.75 -98.51 11.95
C PRO A 399 -12.08 -98.31 11.21
N ALA A 400 -13.20 -98.83 11.73
CA ALA A 400 -14.50 -98.68 11.07
C ALA A 400 -14.97 -97.21 10.96
N ALA A 401 -14.59 -96.34 11.90
CA ALA A 401 -14.87 -94.91 11.83
C ALA A 401 -14.02 -94.19 10.76
N LEU A 402 -12.94 -94.83 10.29
CA LEU A 402 -12.00 -94.31 9.28
C LEU A 402 -12.17 -94.99 7.90
N GLY A 403 -13.26 -95.71 7.67
CA GLY A 403 -13.46 -96.43 6.39
C GLY A 403 -12.55 -97.66 6.24
N GLY A 404 -12.06 -98.21 7.35
CA GLY A 404 -11.24 -99.42 7.41
C GLY A 404 -9.73 -99.17 7.45
N ASP A 405 -9.28 -97.91 7.49
CA ASP A 405 -7.87 -97.60 7.69
C ASP A 405 -7.43 -97.98 9.11
N ASP A 406 -6.42 -98.85 9.21
CA ASP A 406 -5.86 -99.34 10.46
C ASP A 406 -4.35 -99.06 10.59
N VAL A 407 -3.80 -98.13 9.81
CA VAL A 407 -2.37 -97.77 9.85
C VAL A 407 -2.19 -96.32 10.30
N THR A 408 -1.44 -96.14 11.38
CA THR A 408 -1.12 -94.83 11.95
C THR A 408 -0.07 -94.07 11.13
N ALA A 409 0.07 -92.76 11.35
CA ALA A 409 1.07 -91.92 10.69
C ALA A 409 2.52 -92.43 10.75
N ILE A 410 2.92 -93.18 11.79
CA ILE A 410 4.26 -93.79 11.89
C ILE A 410 4.32 -95.28 11.52
N GLY A 411 3.24 -95.82 10.93
CA GLY A 411 3.18 -97.18 10.40
C GLY A 411 2.83 -98.27 11.42
N MET A 412 2.39 -97.91 12.63
CA MET A 412 1.86 -98.87 13.60
C MET A 412 0.42 -99.23 13.28
N LYS A 413 0.02 -100.48 13.59
CA LYS A 413 -1.38 -100.91 13.52
C LYS A 413 -2.22 -100.17 14.56
N LEU A 414 -3.37 -99.65 14.16
CA LEU A 414 -4.35 -98.97 15.02
C LEU A 414 -4.99 -99.98 15.97
N GLN A 415 -4.70 -99.81 17.25
CA GLN A 415 -5.21 -100.62 18.34
C GLN A 415 -5.07 -99.83 19.65
N LYS A 416 -5.67 -100.33 20.73
CA LYS A 416 -5.45 -99.74 22.05
C LYS A 416 -3.96 -99.66 22.39
N GLY A 417 -3.54 -98.49 22.87
CA GLY A 417 -2.14 -98.12 23.10
C GLY A 417 -1.55 -97.22 22.02
N VAL A 418 -2.22 -97.03 20.89
CA VAL A 418 -1.90 -96.00 19.90
C VAL A 418 -2.64 -94.72 20.23
N ILE A 419 -1.98 -93.57 20.09
CA ILE A 419 -2.60 -92.25 20.32
C ILE A 419 -2.23 -91.31 19.18
N GLY A 420 -3.23 -90.61 18.65
CA GLY A 420 -3.07 -89.48 17.74
C GLY A 420 -2.92 -88.18 18.51
N ALA A 421 -2.00 -87.31 18.08
CA ALA A 421 -1.84 -85.98 18.68
C ALA A 421 -1.30 -84.98 17.64
N ASN A 422 -1.08 -83.73 18.04
CA ASN A 422 -0.28 -82.79 17.27
C ASN A 422 1.22 -83.07 17.52
N PRO A 423 1.98 -83.61 16.54
CA PRO A 423 3.38 -83.98 16.73
C PRO A 423 4.31 -82.78 16.98
N ASN A 424 3.85 -81.55 16.72
CA ASN A 424 4.60 -80.33 17.06
C ASN A 424 4.51 -79.97 18.56
N ILE A 425 3.61 -80.62 19.32
CA ILE A 425 3.39 -80.37 20.76
C ILE A 425 3.79 -81.59 21.57
N ILE A 426 3.34 -82.77 21.13
CA ILE A 426 3.74 -84.06 21.70
C ILE A 426 4.33 -84.89 20.57
N PRO A 427 5.67 -84.96 20.44
CA PRO A 427 6.33 -85.64 19.34
C PRO A 427 5.91 -87.11 19.21
N TYR A 428 6.00 -87.65 17.99
CA TYR A 428 5.86 -89.08 17.78
C TYR A 428 6.81 -89.88 18.66
N ARG A 429 6.39 -91.11 18.97
CA ARG A 429 7.10 -92.06 19.84
C ARG A 429 7.20 -91.61 21.30
N THR A 430 6.55 -90.51 21.68
CA THR A 430 6.42 -90.14 23.09
C THR A 430 5.54 -91.17 23.79
N ASN A 431 6.08 -91.79 24.84
CA ASN A 431 5.31 -92.64 25.73
C ASN A 431 4.45 -91.78 26.63
N VAL A 432 3.17 -92.11 26.77
CA VAL A 432 2.25 -91.36 27.62
C VAL A 432 1.42 -92.29 28.47
N TYR A 433 0.91 -91.77 29.58
CA TYR A 433 -0.15 -92.39 30.36
C TYR A 433 -1.38 -91.49 30.33
N VAL A 434 -2.53 -92.08 30.04
CA VAL A 434 -3.82 -91.41 30.04
C VAL A 434 -4.74 -92.13 31.03
N PRO A 435 -5.11 -91.50 32.16
CA PRO A 435 -5.98 -92.12 33.17
C PRO A 435 -7.28 -92.65 32.56
N GLY A 436 -7.58 -93.93 32.80
CA GLY A 436 -8.75 -94.62 32.25
C GLY A 436 -8.55 -95.25 30.86
N TYR A 437 -7.51 -94.87 30.13
CA TYR A 437 -7.13 -95.50 28.86
C TYR A 437 -5.97 -96.49 29.05
N GLY A 438 -4.94 -96.08 29.78
CA GLY A 438 -3.71 -96.86 30.01
C GLY A 438 -2.47 -96.16 29.46
N THR A 439 -1.36 -96.90 29.37
CA THR A 439 -0.16 -96.42 28.68
C THR A 439 -0.35 -96.50 27.17
N GLY A 440 0.18 -95.52 26.45
CA GLY A 440 0.19 -95.52 24.99
C GLY A 440 1.39 -94.78 24.42
N VAL A 441 1.51 -94.81 23.11
CA VAL A 441 2.54 -94.12 22.35
C VAL A 441 1.89 -93.18 21.35
N ILE A 442 2.41 -91.96 21.24
CA ILE A 442 2.00 -91.05 20.17
C ILE A 442 2.51 -91.62 18.85
N ALA A 443 1.60 -92.15 18.04
CA ALA A 443 1.93 -92.84 16.80
C ALA A 443 1.17 -92.30 15.59
N ASP A 444 0.19 -91.43 15.81
CA ASP A 444 -0.66 -90.92 14.75
C ASP A 444 -0.77 -89.39 14.77
N THR A 445 -1.11 -88.79 13.63
CA THR A 445 -1.51 -87.39 13.59
C THR A 445 -3.00 -87.33 13.80
N GLY A 446 -3.47 -86.53 14.76
CA GLY A 446 -4.87 -86.10 14.67
C GLY A 446 -4.99 -84.64 14.28
N GLY A 447 -6.08 -84.34 13.58
CA GLY A 447 -6.30 -83.04 12.93
C GLY A 447 -6.46 -81.90 13.93
N ALA A 448 -6.12 -80.68 13.49
CA ALA A 448 -6.35 -79.47 14.27
C ALA A 448 -7.85 -79.31 14.60
N ARG A 449 -8.18 -79.30 15.89
CA ARG A 449 -9.53 -78.99 16.41
C ARG A 449 -9.54 -77.58 17.01
N SER A 450 -10.57 -77.23 17.76
CA SER A 450 -10.70 -75.91 18.43
C SER A 450 -9.59 -75.61 19.46
N SER A 451 -8.77 -76.59 19.83
CA SER A 451 -7.60 -76.43 20.70
C SER A 451 -6.41 -77.19 20.11
N PRO A 452 -5.19 -76.63 20.20
CA PRO A 452 -3.97 -77.36 19.86
C PRO A 452 -3.66 -78.49 20.87
N TYR A 453 -4.23 -78.44 22.08
CA TYR A 453 -4.08 -79.46 23.13
C TYR A 453 -5.22 -80.48 23.03
N TRP A 454 -5.01 -81.49 22.20
CA TRP A 454 -5.97 -82.56 21.97
C TRP A 454 -5.23 -83.87 21.69
N ILE A 455 -5.87 -85.00 22.03
CA ILE A 455 -5.43 -86.34 21.66
C ILE A 455 -6.60 -87.17 21.11
N ASP A 456 -6.29 -88.12 20.25
CA ASP A 456 -7.20 -89.19 19.85
C ASP A 456 -6.71 -90.53 20.38
N LEU A 457 -7.56 -91.23 21.12
CA LEU A 457 -7.24 -92.53 21.68
C LEU A 457 -7.62 -93.62 20.68
N GLY A 458 -6.62 -94.31 20.15
CA GLY A 458 -6.82 -95.38 19.16
C GLY A 458 -7.36 -96.65 19.79
N TYR A 459 -8.23 -97.34 19.09
CA TYR A 459 -8.78 -98.63 19.50
C TYR A 459 -8.88 -99.55 18.30
N SER A 460 -9.00 -100.85 18.54
CA SER A 460 -9.54 -101.76 17.54
C SER A 460 -11.07 -101.65 17.51
N ASP A 461 -11.71 -102.19 16.47
CA ASP A 461 -13.18 -102.21 16.42
C ASP A 461 -13.80 -103.06 17.55
N GLU A 462 -13.05 -104.04 18.08
CA GLU A 462 -13.54 -104.99 19.10
C GLU A 462 -13.54 -104.42 20.53
N ASP A 463 -12.64 -103.48 20.82
CA ASP A 463 -12.39 -102.95 22.16
C ASP A 463 -12.63 -101.44 22.29
N TRP A 464 -13.27 -100.84 21.29
CA TRP A 464 -13.52 -99.41 21.22
C TRP A 464 -14.35 -98.89 22.40
N VAL A 465 -13.89 -97.79 22.97
CA VAL A 465 -14.61 -97.01 23.98
C VAL A 465 -14.67 -95.57 23.51
N SER A 466 -15.85 -94.96 23.58
CA SER A 466 -16.03 -93.56 23.20
C SER A 466 -15.41 -92.61 24.24
N TRP A 467 -14.62 -91.65 23.76
CA TRP A 467 -14.08 -90.54 24.54
C TRP A 467 -14.52 -89.19 23.97
N SER A 468 -14.87 -88.28 24.87
CA SER A 468 -15.15 -86.87 24.56
C SER A 468 -15.12 -86.08 25.88
N ARG A 469 -13.91 -85.85 26.41
CA ARG A 469 -13.71 -85.18 27.69
C ARG A 469 -12.30 -84.63 27.84
N TYR A 470 -12.13 -83.66 28.73
CA TYR A 470 -10.79 -83.26 29.14
C TYR A 470 -10.15 -84.30 30.06
N VAL A 471 -8.89 -84.61 29.82
CA VAL A 471 -8.07 -85.53 30.61
C VAL A 471 -6.64 -84.99 30.72
N ASP A 472 -5.94 -85.39 31.77
CA ASP A 472 -4.51 -85.13 31.91
C ASP A 472 -3.72 -86.25 31.24
N VAL A 473 -2.78 -85.87 30.37
CA VAL A 473 -1.87 -86.78 29.69
C VAL A 473 -0.49 -86.60 30.29
N TYR A 474 0.06 -87.67 30.84
CA TYR A 474 1.35 -87.68 31.49
C TYR A 474 2.39 -88.20 30.49
N LEU A 475 3.38 -87.38 30.15
CA LEU A 475 4.46 -87.76 29.23
C LEU A 475 5.52 -88.54 30.03
N LEU A 476 5.61 -89.84 29.76
CA LEU A 476 6.45 -90.77 30.49
C LEU A 476 7.93 -90.67 30.05
N THR A 477 8.83 -91.17 30.90
CA THR A 477 10.26 -91.27 30.58
C THR A 477 10.54 -92.32 29.48
N PRO A 478 11.65 -92.22 28.73
CA PRO A 478 12.71 -91.20 28.85
C PRO A 478 12.29 -89.81 28.36
N VAL A 479 12.90 -88.79 28.94
CA VAL A 479 12.79 -87.41 28.46
C VAL A 479 13.44 -87.35 27.06
N PRO A 480 12.78 -86.78 26.04
CA PRO A 480 13.36 -86.66 24.71
C PRO A 480 14.53 -85.67 24.70
N ALA A 481 15.47 -85.86 23.76
CA ALA A 481 16.65 -84.98 23.63
C ALA A 481 16.27 -83.56 23.17
N ASP A 482 15.26 -83.47 22.29
CA ASP A 482 14.74 -82.21 21.77
C ASP A 482 13.38 -81.92 22.42
N ILE A 483 13.33 -80.90 23.27
CA ILE A 483 12.11 -80.47 23.97
C ILE A 483 11.73 -79.09 23.50
N ASP A 484 10.47 -78.95 23.12
CA ASP A 484 9.88 -77.63 22.97
C ASP A 484 9.50 -77.07 24.34
N TYR A 485 10.38 -76.23 24.87
CA TYR A 485 10.20 -75.56 26.17
C TYR A 485 9.14 -74.45 26.12
N LEU A 486 8.79 -73.95 24.93
CA LEU A 486 7.79 -72.90 24.76
C LEU A 486 6.46 -73.48 24.31
N LEU A 487 5.46 -73.41 25.19
CA LEU A 487 4.11 -73.80 24.85
C LEU A 487 3.56 -72.97 23.67
N PRO A 488 2.77 -73.55 22.75
CA PRO A 488 2.15 -72.84 21.64
C PRO A 488 1.38 -71.56 22.05
N THR A 489 0.78 -71.57 23.23
CA THR A 489 0.06 -70.43 23.83
C THR A 489 0.96 -69.28 24.29
N TRP A 490 2.28 -69.50 24.32
CA TRP A 490 3.28 -68.51 24.74
C TRP A 490 4.08 -67.97 23.58
N ARG A 491 3.98 -68.60 22.41
CA ARG A 491 4.59 -68.09 21.20
C ARG A 491 3.89 -66.78 20.83
N PRO A 492 4.63 -65.73 20.44
CA PRO A 492 4.00 -64.56 19.85
C PRO A 492 3.10 -65.04 18.71
N LEU A 493 1.89 -64.50 18.60
CA LEU A 493 1.15 -64.57 17.34
C LEU A 493 2.08 -63.97 16.31
N ARG A 494 2.64 -64.80 15.41
CA ARG A 494 3.43 -64.27 14.30
C ARG A 494 2.49 -63.36 13.52
N GLY A 495 2.75 -62.05 13.59
CA GLY A 495 2.14 -61.10 12.67
C GLY A 495 2.46 -61.56 11.26
N HIS A 496 1.41 -61.74 10.46
CA HIS A 496 1.53 -61.84 9.00
C HIS A 496 1.82 -60.46 8.41
#